data_AF-A0A370HG27-F1
#
_entry.id   AF-A0A370HG27-F1
#
_cell.length_a   1.000
_cell.length_b   1.000
_cell.length_c   1.000
_cell.angle_alpha   90.00
_cell.angle_beta   90.00
_cell.angle_gamma   90.00
#
_symmetry.space_group_name_H-M   'P 1'
#
loop_
_entity.id
_entity.type
_entity.pdbx_description
1 polymer ?
#
loop_
_entity_poly.entity_id
_entity_poly.type
_entity_poly.pdbx_seq_one_letter_code
_entity_poly.pdbx_strand_id
1 'polypeptide(L)'
;MDWAGWQQPSNPALAGLTRSLGDRLLALGCELMWATGWGDDANRIIGPILGLPQLPVVALPEYPGSDYYADELHWKTRTLVSLAAGRRFIWIDDELRQQDRTWVRENHRGRALLHHVDGASGLRDADFTALTHWLQGP
;
A
#
# COMPACT_ATOMS: atom_id res chain seq x y z
N MET A 1 -7.32 1.51 -19.62
CA MET A 1 -6.37 0.39 -19.41
C MET A 1 -7.21 -0.79 -18.97
N ASP A 2 -7.13 -1.94 -19.65
CA ASP A 2 -7.91 -3.12 -19.27
C ASP A 2 -7.16 -3.90 -18.18
N TRP A 3 -7.62 -3.75 -16.94
CA TRP A 3 -7.04 -4.37 -15.75
C TRP A 3 -7.50 -5.82 -15.54
N ALA A 4 -8.46 -6.30 -16.34
CA ALA A 4 -9.15 -7.57 -16.09
C ALA A 4 -8.23 -8.80 -16.12
N GLY A 5 -7.13 -8.74 -16.87
CA GLY A 5 -6.12 -9.82 -16.91
C GLY A 5 -5.23 -9.88 -15.67
N TRP A 6 -4.95 -8.72 -15.05
CA TRP A 6 -4.17 -8.64 -13.81
C TRP A 6 -5.00 -9.08 -12.61
N GLN A 7 -6.30 -8.80 -12.64
CA GLN A 7 -7.28 -9.10 -11.60
C GLN A 7 -7.84 -10.52 -11.70
N GLN A 8 -6.99 -11.49 -12.02
CA GLN A 8 -7.35 -12.91 -11.97
C GLN A 8 -6.54 -13.62 -10.89
N PRO A 9 -7.12 -14.57 -10.15
CA PRO A 9 -6.37 -15.39 -9.19
C PRO A 9 -5.18 -16.15 -9.81
N SER A 10 -5.22 -16.40 -11.13
CA SER A 10 -4.14 -17.05 -11.88
C SER A 10 -3.00 -16.11 -12.27
N ASN A 11 -3.05 -14.83 -11.90
CA ASN A 11 -1.99 -13.88 -12.20
C ASN A 11 -0.68 -14.34 -11.53
N PRO A 12 0.41 -14.58 -12.31
CA PRO A 12 1.67 -15.06 -11.76
C PRO A 12 2.31 -14.08 -10.76
N ALA A 13 1.99 -12.79 -10.83
CA ALA A 13 2.43 -11.80 -9.83
C ALA A 13 1.89 -12.09 -8.42
N LEU A 14 0.82 -12.88 -8.30
CA LEU A 14 0.25 -13.30 -7.02
C LEU A 14 0.91 -14.55 -6.44
N ALA A 15 1.81 -15.22 -7.17
CA ALA A 15 2.40 -16.49 -6.75
C ALA A 15 3.22 -16.39 -5.44
N GLY A 16 3.70 -15.20 -5.10
CA GLY A 16 4.42 -14.93 -3.85
C GLY A 16 3.52 -14.65 -2.65
N LEU A 17 2.20 -14.51 -2.84
CA LEU A 17 1.28 -14.19 -1.75
C LEU A 17 0.90 -15.45 -0.98
N THR A 18 1.03 -15.38 0.35
CA THR A 18 0.76 -16.49 1.25
C THR A 18 -0.10 -16.04 2.42
N ARG A 19 -0.81 -16.98 3.04
CA ARG A 19 -1.55 -16.72 4.28
C ARG A 19 -0.65 -16.21 5.42
N SER A 20 0.57 -16.73 5.52
CA SER A 20 1.52 -16.28 6.52
C SER A 20 1.92 -14.81 6.34
N LEU A 21 1.92 -14.29 5.12
CA LEU A 21 2.13 -12.87 4.87
C LEU A 21 0.97 -12.02 5.43
N GLY A 22 -0.28 -12.45 5.21
CA GLY A 22 -1.45 -11.77 5.78
C GLY A 22 -1.49 -11.81 7.30
N ASP A 23 -1.16 -12.96 7.92
CA ASP A 23 -1.07 -13.08 9.38
C ASP A 23 -0.05 -12.08 9.96
N ARG A 24 1.08 -11.87 9.27
CA ARG A 24 2.09 -10.88 9.68
C ARG A 24 1.63 -9.44 9.50
N LEU A 25 0.88 -9.13 8.44
CA LEU A 25 0.29 -7.81 8.25
C LEU A 25 -0.71 -7.49 9.37
N LEU A 26 -1.55 -8.45 9.76
CA LEU A 26 -2.49 -8.30 10.87
C LEU A 26 -1.77 -8.12 12.21
N ALA A 27 -0.65 -8.83 12.41
CA ALA A 27 0.16 -8.74 13.63
C ALA A 27 0.81 -7.35 13.84
N LEU A 28 0.83 -6.46 12.84
CA LEU A 28 1.28 -5.07 13.00
C LEU A 28 0.38 -4.25 13.92
N GLY A 29 -0.86 -4.71 14.18
CA GLY A 29 -1.81 -4.01 15.07
C GLY A 29 -2.31 -2.68 14.51
N CYS A 30 -2.28 -2.52 13.18
CA CYS A 30 -2.76 -1.34 12.47
C CYS A 30 -4.16 -1.57 11.89
N GLU A 31 -4.87 -0.47 11.63
CA GLU A 31 -6.00 -0.49 10.71
C GLU A 31 -5.46 -0.67 9.28
N LEU A 32 -5.65 -1.85 8.68
CA LEU A 32 -5.20 -2.14 7.31
C LEU A 32 -6.23 -1.65 6.30
N MET A 33 -5.77 -1.07 5.19
CA MET A 33 -6.61 -0.58 4.10
C MET A 33 -6.00 -0.92 2.74
N TRP A 34 -6.84 -1.12 1.72
CA TRP A 34 -6.40 -1.24 0.33
C TRP A 34 -6.26 0.14 -0.32
N ALA A 35 -5.05 0.49 -0.72
CA ALA A 35 -4.75 1.68 -1.52
C ALA A 35 -4.22 1.26 -2.90
N THR A 36 -5.05 0.59 -3.69
CA THR A 36 -4.62 -0.01 -4.96
C THR A 36 -5.55 0.41 -6.10
N GLY A 37 -5.03 0.39 -7.34
CA GLY A 37 -5.87 0.57 -8.53
C GLY A 37 -6.92 -0.53 -8.73
N TRP A 38 -6.85 -1.63 -7.96
CA TRP A 38 -7.82 -2.72 -8.01
C TRP A 38 -9.11 -2.40 -7.24
N GLY A 39 -9.08 -1.42 -6.34
CA GLY A 39 -10.23 -1.08 -5.50
C GLY A 39 -10.78 -2.30 -4.76
N ASP A 40 -12.10 -2.52 -4.86
CA ASP A 40 -12.79 -3.65 -4.22
C ASP A 40 -12.33 -5.03 -4.69
N ASP A 41 -11.75 -5.15 -5.88
CA ASP A 41 -11.25 -6.44 -6.36
C ASP A 41 -10.08 -6.97 -5.53
N ALA A 42 -9.36 -6.08 -4.83
CA ALA A 42 -8.34 -6.51 -3.85
C ALA A 42 -8.96 -7.38 -2.74
N ASN A 43 -10.16 -7.05 -2.26
CA ASN A 43 -10.87 -7.88 -1.29
C ASN A 43 -11.37 -9.21 -1.87
N ARG A 44 -11.70 -9.25 -3.17
CA ARG A 44 -12.24 -10.44 -3.83
C ARG A 44 -11.16 -11.44 -4.22
N ILE A 45 -9.96 -10.95 -4.57
CA ILE A 45 -8.90 -11.75 -5.16
C ILE A 45 -7.71 -11.90 -4.21
N ILE A 46 -7.16 -10.78 -3.73
CA ILE A 46 -5.93 -10.77 -2.91
C ILE A 46 -6.23 -11.16 -1.46
N GLY A 47 -7.31 -10.61 -0.89
CA GLY A 47 -7.73 -10.86 0.50
C GLY A 47 -7.79 -12.35 0.86
N PRO A 48 -8.49 -13.20 0.09
CA PRO A 48 -8.57 -14.64 0.35
C PRO A 48 -7.22 -15.37 0.32
N ILE A 49 -6.32 -15.00 -0.61
CA ILE A 49 -4.98 -15.62 -0.73
C ILE A 49 -4.15 -15.31 0.53
N LEU A 50 -4.22 -14.08 1.01
CA LEU A 50 -3.55 -13.64 2.24
C LEU A 50 -4.28 -14.06 3.52
N GLY A 51 -5.51 -14.57 3.42
CA GLY A 51 -6.35 -14.86 4.58
C GLY A 51 -6.75 -13.63 5.38
N LEU A 52 -6.75 -12.45 4.74
CA LEU A 52 -7.18 -11.19 5.35
C LEU A 52 -8.70 -11.10 5.41
N PRO A 53 -9.27 -10.41 6.43
CA PRO A 53 -10.67 -10.04 6.39
C PRO A 53 -10.92 -9.03 5.27
N GLN A 54 -12.19 -8.71 4.99
CA GLN A 54 -12.52 -7.59 4.12
C GLN A 54 -11.98 -6.29 4.73
N LEU A 55 -11.11 -5.61 4.00
CA LEU A 55 -10.49 -4.35 4.41
C LEU A 55 -11.21 -3.15 3.77
N PRO A 56 -11.21 -1.98 4.43
CA PRO A 56 -11.60 -0.73 3.79
C PRO A 56 -10.77 -0.48 2.53
N VAL A 57 -11.41 0.04 1.48
CA VAL A 57 -10.77 0.46 0.23
C VAL A 57 -10.68 1.98 0.24
N VAL A 58 -9.48 2.50 0.00
CA VAL A 58 -9.25 3.94 -0.15
C VAL A 58 -9.93 4.42 -1.43
N ALA A 59 -10.77 5.44 -1.33
CA ALA A 59 -11.36 6.13 -2.47
C ALA A 59 -10.29 6.97 -3.20
N LEU A 60 -9.50 6.30 -4.03
CA LEU A 60 -8.49 6.93 -4.88
C LEU A 60 -9.16 7.69 -6.05
N PRO A 61 -8.51 8.74 -6.60
CA PRO A 61 -9.00 9.38 -7.81
C PRO A 61 -9.02 8.39 -8.98
N GLU A 62 -9.66 8.75 -10.09
CA GLU A 62 -9.53 7.95 -11.31
C GLU A 62 -8.05 7.84 -11.73
N TYR A 63 -7.61 6.64 -12.12
CA TYR A 63 -6.23 6.41 -12.52
C TYR A 63 -5.86 7.32 -13.70
N PRO A 64 -4.85 8.20 -13.57
CA PRO A 64 -4.61 9.25 -14.56
C PRO A 64 -3.85 8.77 -15.81
N GLY A 65 -3.64 7.45 -15.97
CA GLY A 65 -2.91 6.85 -17.10
C GLY A 65 -1.39 6.74 -16.90
N SER A 66 -0.88 7.24 -15.78
CA SER A 66 0.51 7.20 -15.32
C SER A 66 0.50 7.14 -13.79
N ASP A 67 1.48 6.51 -13.17
CA ASP A 67 1.54 6.43 -11.71
C ASP A 67 1.91 7.78 -11.07
N TYR A 68 2.36 8.74 -11.89
CA TYR A 68 2.77 10.08 -11.44
C TYR A 68 2.06 11.17 -12.22
N TYR A 69 1.70 12.24 -11.51
CA TYR A 69 1.22 13.50 -12.09
C TYR A 69 2.39 14.32 -12.67
N ALA A 70 2.06 15.45 -13.31
CA ALA A 70 3.04 16.36 -13.91
C ALA A 70 4.04 16.97 -12.91
N ASP A 71 3.69 16.99 -11.62
CA ASP A 71 4.56 17.42 -10.53
C ASP A 71 5.34 16.27 -9.88
N GLU A 72 5.42 15.13 -10.57
CA GLU A 72 6.14 13.91 -10.19
C GLU A 72 5.62 13.21 -8.93
N LEU A 73 4.51 13.66 -8.36
CA LEU A 73 3.89 12.99 -7.23
C LEU A 73 3.06 11.81 -7.68
N HIS A 74 3.18 10.73 -6.92
CA HIS A 74 2.42 9.54 -7.14
C HIS A 74 0.92 9.82 -6.96
N TRP A 75 0.09 9.24 -7.84
CA TRP A 75 -1.33 9.58 -7.94
C TRP A 75 -2.14 9.32 -6.65
N LYS A 76 -1.64 8.43 -5.79
CA LYS A 76 -2.22 8.12 -4.46
C LYS A 76 -1.80 9.09 -3.35
N THR A 77 -0.65 9.77 -3.48
CA THR A 77 0.04 10.47 -2.38
C THR A 77 -0.86 11.47 -1.65
N ARG A 78 -1.55 12.33 -2.42
CA ARG A 78 -2.43 13.37 -1.86
C ARG A 78 -3.62 12.78 -1.10
N THR A 79 -4.26 11.76 -1.68
CA THR A 79 -5.42 11.10 -1.08
C THR A 79 -5.05 10.40 0.22
N LEU A 80 -3.91 9.71 0.26
CA LEU A 80 -3.46 9.02 1.48
C LEU A 80 -3.14 9.99 2.61
N VAL A 81 -2.46 11.12 2.32
CA VAL A 81 -2.21 12.16 3.33
C VAL A 81 -3.51 12.81 3.82
N SER A 82 -4.44 13.11 2.91
CA SER A 82 -5.75 13.66 3.26
C SER A 82 -6.54 12.70 4.17
N LEU A 83 -6.61 11.41 3.79
CA LEU A 83 -7.29 10.36 4.56
C LEU A 83 -6.66 10.12 5.93
N ALA A 84 -5.33 10.20 6.01
CA ALA A 84 -4.63 10.08 7.29
C ALA A 84 -5.02 11.21 8.24
N ALA A 85 -5.35 12.41 7.74
CA ALA A 85 -5.86 13.54 8.53
C ALA A 85 -5.00 13.84 9.77
N GLY A 86 -3.68 13.77 9.63
CA GLY A 86 -2.71 13.94 10.73
C GLY A 86 -2.47 12.71 11.61
N ARG A 87 -3.22 11.61 11.44
CA ARG A 87 -2.92 10.32 12.09
C ARG A 87 -1.62 9.75 11.55
N ARG A 88 -0.93 8.97 12.38
CA ARG A 88 0.24 8.21 11.92
C ARG A 88 -0.18 7.15 10.92
N PHE A 89 0.57 6.97 9.83
CA PHE A 89 0.28 5.92 8.84
C PHE A 89 1.56 5.36 8.20
N ILE A 90 1.44 4.15 7.66
CA ILE A 90 2.43 3.50 6.83
C ILE A 90 1.81 3.31 5.46
N TRP A 91 2.52 3.66 4.40
CA TRP A 91 2.16 3.33 3.04
C TRP A 91 3.23 2.39 2.47
N ILE A 92 2.83 1.17 2.15
CA ILE A 92 3.67 0.12 1.56
C ILE A 92 3.34 0.03 0.08
N ASP A 93 4.31 0.27 -0.79
CA ASP A 93 4.09 0.33 -2.25
C ASP A 93 5.43 0.24 -2.99
N ASP A 94 5.45 -0.32 -4.20
CA ASP A 94 6.62 -0.49 -5.05
C ASP A 94 6.89 0.69 -5.98
N GLU A 95 5.96 1.64 -6.10
CA GLU A 95 6.05 2.77 -7.01
C GLU A 95 6.54 4.06 -6.31
N LEU A 96 7.00 3.97 -5.06
CA LEU A 96 7.35 5.14 -4.23
C LEU A 96 8.65 5.83 -4.66
N ARG A 97 8.60 7.16 -4.77
CA ARG A 97 9.78 8.00 -5.10
C ARG A 97 10.19 8.96 -3.98
N GLN A 98 11.37 9.58 -4.15
CA GLN A 98 11.90 10.56 -3.21
C GLN A 98 11.02 11.83 -3.14
N GLN A 99 10.34 12.16 -4.24
CA GLN A 99 9.38 13.25 -4.36
C GLN A 99 8.21 13.03 -3.40
N ASP A 100 7.62 11.82 -3.36
CA ASP A 100 6.54 11.48 -2.43
C ASP A 100 7.00 11.61 -0.98
N ARG A 101 8.19 11.09 -0.66
CA ARG A 101 8.78 11.19 0.69
C ARG A 101 8.94 12.64 1.13
N THR A 102 9.43 13.48 0.23
CA THR A 102 9.66 14.91 0.49
C THR A 102 8.35 15.64 0.71
N TRP A 103 7.39 15.43 -0.19
CA TRP A 103 6.11 16.08 -0.11
C TRP A 103 5.31 15.65 1.12
N VAL A 104 5.27 14.35 1.45
CA VAL A 104 4.58 13.85 2.65
C VAL A 104 5.18 14.44 3.92
N ARG A 105 6.52 14.52 4.01
CA ARG A 105 7.20 15.14 5.16
C ARG A 105 6.83 16.62 5.35
N GLU A 106 6.57 17.34 4.26
CA GLU A 106 6.24 18.78 4.29
C GLU A 106 4.75 19.05 4.50
N ASN A 107 3.88 18.11 4.10
CA ASN A 107 2.44 18.32 4.04
C ASN A 107 1.63 17.48 5.05
N HIS A 108 2.20 16.43 5.62
CA HIS A 108 1.55 15.62 6.66
C HIS A 108 2.02 16.04 8.05
N ARG A 109 1.08 16.44 8.91
CA ARG A 109 1.39 16.85 10.30
C ARG A 109 1.75 15.68 11.22
N GLY A 110 1.30 14.48 10.88
CA GLY A 110 1.57 13.27 11.65
C GLY A 110 2.86 12.56 11.20
N ARG A 111 3.23 11.49 11.90
CA ARG A 111 4.32 10.61 11.45
C ARG A 111 3.84 9.77 10.26
N ALA A 112 4.59 9.75 9.17
CA ALA A 112 4.34 8.88 8.04
C ALA A 112 5.59 8.07 7.70
N LEU A 113 5.40 6.79 7.37
CA LEU A 113 6.42 5.96 6.75
C LEU A 113 5.96 5.60 5.34
N LEU A 114 6.73 6.00 4.34
CA LEU A 114 6.62 5.49 2.98
C LEU A 114 7.59 4.31 2.87
N HIS A 115 7.10 3.09 2.87
CA HIS A 115 7.90 1.87 2.87
C HIS A 115 7.94 1.27 1.46
N HIS A 116 9.08 1.40 0.78
CA HIS A 116 9.22 0.86 -0.57
C HIS A 116 9.48 -0.64 -0.51
N VAL A 117 8.76 -1.41 -1.33
CA VAL A 117 8.96 -2.85 -1.51
C VAL A 117 9.30 -3.16 -2.96
N ASP A 118 10.04 -4.23 -3.22
CA ASP A 118 10.29 -4.68 -4.58
C ASP A 118 9.06 -5.45 -5.10
N GLY A 119 8.43 -4.98 -6.19
CA GLY A 119 7.21 -5.58 -6.72
C GLY A 119 7.36 -7.05 -7.17
N ALA A 120 8.56 -7.47 -7.57
CA ALA A 120 8.82 -8.85 -7.96
C ALA A 120 8.96 -9.80 -6.76
N SER A 121 9.51 -9.30 -5.66
CA SER A 121 9.84 -10.10 -4.48
C SER A 121 8.83 -9.97 -3.34
N GLY A 122 8.02 -8.92 -3.35
CA GLY A 122 7.08 -8.58 -2.29
C GLY A 122 7.75 -8.27 -0.95
N LEU A 123 6.93 -8.33 0.10
CA LEU A 123 7.33 -8.10 1.49
C LEU A 123 8.17 -9.27 2.05
N ARG A 124 9.29 -8.92 2.69
CA ARG A 124 10.26 -9.84 3.30
C ARG A 124 10.44 -9.55 4.78
N ASP A 125 11.23 -10.39 5.45
CA ASP A 125 11.49 -10.26 6.89
C ASP A 125 12.11 -8.92 7.31
N ALA A 126 12.99 -8.39 6.47
CA ALA A 126 13.59 -7.07 6.69
C ALA A 126 12.54 -5.96 6.68
N ASP A 127 11.51 -6.06 5.82
CA ASP A 127 10.44 -5.08 5.75
C ASP A 127 9.63 -5.08 7.05
N PHE A 128 9.17 -6.25 7.51
CA PHE A 128 8.44 -6.34 8.77
C PHE A 128 9.26 -5.87 9.98
N THR A 129 10.57 -6.09 9.96
CA THR A 129 11.48 -5.56 10.98
C THR A 129 11.48 -4.03 10.96
N ALA A 130 11.61 -3.41 9.78
CA ALA A 130 11.58 -1.96 9.62
C ALA A 130 10.22 -1.36 10.03
N LEU A 131 9.11 -1.98 9.62
CA LEU A 131 7.75 -1.55 9.97
C LEU A 131 7.53 -1.61 11.48
N THR A 132 7.89 -2.72 12.11
CA THR A 132 7.75 -2.89 13.57
C THR A 132 8.60 -1.88 14.32
N HIS A 133 9.85 -1.69 13.92
CA HIS A 133 10.72 -0.69 14.55
C HIS A 133 10.15 0.72 14.44
N TRP A 134 9.61 1.10 13.28
CA TRP A 134 8.97 2.40 13.10
C TRP A 134 7.72 2.57 13.98
N LEU A 135 6.90 1.52 14.12
CA LEU A 135 5.69 1.53 14.96
C LEU A 135 5.99 1.68 16.45
N GLN A 136 7.10 1.10 16.92
CA GLN A 136 7.56 1.20 18.31
C GLN A 136 8.36 2.48 18.60
N GLY A 137 8.86 3.14 17.55
CA GLY A 137 9.55 4.42 17.67
C GLY A 137 8.61 5.54 18.16
N PRO A 138 9.16 6.59 18.81
CA PRO A 138 8.40 7.75 19.30
C PRO A 138 7.76 8.53 18.16
#